data_AF-A0A7S2MHU3-F1
#
_entry.id   AF-A0A7S2MHU3-F1
#
_cell.length_a   1.000
_cell.length_b   1.000
_cell.length_c   1.000
_cell.angle_alpha   90.00
_cell.angle_beta   90.00
_cell.angle_gamma   90.00
#
_symmetry.space_group_name_H-M   'P 1'
#
loop_
_entity.id
_entity.type
_entity.pdbx_description
1 polymer ?
#
loop_
_entity_poly.entity_id
_entity_poly.type
_entity_poly.pdbx_seq_one_letter_code
_entity_poly.pdbx_strand_id
1 'polypeptide(L)'
;SLEYSSLSLRSDRDIVMKAVEKNGMALEFASEELRGDREIVMAALETDNVFGRVLQCASEDLKNDKEIVLHAVTKSGFNLRHASATLRGDCEVVRTALKNKHYTKASAIISHTSQELRADR
;
A
#
# COMPACT_ATOMS: atom_id res chain seq x y z
N SER A 1 4.47 -12.27 17.62
CA SER A 1 3.59 -11.50 16.73
C SER A 1 3.17 -10.20 17.40
N LEU A 2 3.15 -9.08 16.67
CA LEU A 2 2.66 -7.78 17.17
C LEU A 2 1.18 -7.84 17.61
N GLU A 3 0.41 -8.75 17.02
CA GLU A 3 -1.00 -9.01 17.34
C GLU A 3 -1.27 -9.22 18.85
N TYR A 4 -0.36 -9.86 19.59
CA TYR A 4 -0.53 -10.11 21.05
C TYR A 4 0.31 -9.19 21.94
N SER A 5 0.96 -8.18 21.35
CA SER A 5 1.83 -7.27 22.10
C SER A 5 1.03 -6.16 22.78
N SER A 6 1.52 -5.64 23.91
CA SER A 6 0.92 -4.49 24.59
C SER A 6 0.89 -3.25 23.69
N LEU A 7 -0.05 -2.33 23.96
CA LEU A 7 -0.19 -1.09 23.20
C LEU A 7 1.13 -0.29 23.12
N SER A 8 1.94 -0.31 24.18
CA SER A 8 3.26 0.32 24.22
C SER A 8 4.22 -0.25 23.16
N LEU A 9 4.21 -1.56 22.92
CA LEU A 9 5.09 -2.21 21.95
C LEU A 9 4.63 -2.02 20.50
N ARG A 10 3.33 -1.76 20.29
CA ARG A 10 2.75 -1.42 18.97
C ARG A 10 3.03 0.03 18.56
N SER A 11 3.40 0.88 19.51
CA SER A 11 3.88 2.25 19.28
C SER A 11 5.40 2.37 19.35
N ASP A 12 6.11 1.28 19.66
CA ASP A 12 7.56 1.26 19.64
C ASP A 12 8.05 1.09 18.20
N ARG A 13 8.67 2.16 17.68
CA ARG A 13 9.13 2.23 16.30
C ARG A 13 10.06 1.09 15.92
N ASP A 14 11.03 0.77 16.77
CA ASP A 14 12.06 -0.24 16.47
C ASP A 14 11.47 -1.66 16.50
N ILE A 15 10.54 -1.91 17.41
CA ILE A 15 9.82 -3.19 17.48
C ILE A 15 8.92 -3.37 16.26
N VAL A 16 8.18 -2.32 15.88
CA VAL A 16 7.32 -2.35 14.70
C VAL A 16 8.14 -2.53 13.43
N MET A 17 9.24 -1.80 13.26
CA MET A 17 10.14 -1.93 12.11
C MET A 17 10.62 -3.38 11.94
N LYS A 18 11.16 -3.98 13.01
CA LYS A 18 11.62 -5.39 12.99
C LYS A 18 10.51 -6.39 12.68
N ALA A 19 9.28 -6.10 13.11
CA ALA A 19 8.14 -6.97 12.83
C ALA A 19 7.70 -6.86 11.36
N VAL A 20 7.68 -5.63 10.84
CA VAL A 20 7.33 -5.31 9.46
C VAL A 20 8.35 -5.89 8.48
N GLU A 21 9.65 -5.80 8.75
CA GLU A 21 10.72 -6.41 7.93
C GLU A 21 10.55 -7.92 7.79
N LYS A 22 9.99 -8.60 8.80
CA LYS A 22 9.70 -10.03 8.75
C LYS A 22 8.38 -10.35 8.06
N ASN A 23 7.39 -9.46 8.20
CA ASN A 23 6.06 -9.62 7.63
C ASN A 23 5.41 -8.24 7.47
N GLY A 24 5.30 -7.74 6.24
CA GLY A 24 4.71 -6.42 5.97
C GLY A 24 3.29 -6.24 6.49
N MET A 25 2.52 -7.32 6.69
CA MET A 25 1.18 -7.25 7.29
C MET A 25 1.21 -6.87 8.78
N ALA A 26 2.36 -6.95 9.45
CA ALA A 26 2.50 -6.54 10.84
C ALA A 26 2.18 -5.05 11.06
N LEU A 27 2.26 -4.24 10.00
CA LEU A 27 1.86 -2.83 9.96
C LEU A 27 0.40 -2.61 10.43
N GLU A 28 -0.50 -3.57 10.17
CA GLU A 28 -1.92 -3.48 10.58
C GLU A 28 -2.08 -3.33 12.10
N PHE A 29 -1.13 -3.86 12.87
CA PHE A 29 -1.15 -3.83 14.32
C PHE A 29 -0.36 -2.66 14.92
N ALA A 30 0.34 -1.88 14.11
CA ALA A 30 1.08 -0.71 14.57
C ALA A 30 0.12 0.43 14.98
N SER A 31 0.61 1.34 15.80
CA SER A 31 -0.12 2.56 16.16
C SER A 31 -0.48 3.38 14.92
N GLU A 32 -1.49 4.25 15.02
CA GLU A 32 -1.88 5.14 13.93
C GLU A 32 -0.73 6.02 13.45
N GLU A 33 0.07 6.52 14.39
CA GLU A 33 1.27 7.30 14.12
C GLU A 33 2.28 6.54 13.27
N LEU A 34 2.59 5.29 13.64
CA LEU A 34 3.55 4.46 12.90
C LEU A 34 3.00 3.94 11.56
N ARG A 35 1.67 3.85 11.41
CA ARG A 35 1.03 3.62 10.10
C ARG A 35 1.13 4.82 9.16
N GLY A 36 1.46 6.00 9.69
CA GLY A 36 1.85 7.20 8.94
C GLY A 36 3.36 7.36 8.78
N ASP A 37 4.19 6.49 9.37
CA ASP A 37 5.64 6.53 9.20
C ASP A 37 6.01 5.98 7.82
N ARG A 38 6.52 6.88 6.98
CA ARG A 38 6.93 6.58 5.61
C ARG A 38 7.95 5.45 5.52
N GLU A 39 8.94 5.40 6.40
CA GLU A 39 10.00 4.40 6.34
C GLU A 39 9.45 3.01 6.68
N ILE A 40 8.58 2.93 7.69
CA ILE A 40 7.94 1.67 8.08
C ILE A 40 7.03 1.16 6.96
N VAL A 41 6.24 2.04 6.34
CA VAL A 41 5.36 1.65 5.22
C VAL A 41 6.18 1.19 4.01
N MET A 42 7.29 1.86 3.70
CA MET A 42 8.18 1.42 2.62
C MET A 42 8.82 0.07 2.92
N ALA A 43 9.31 -0.15 4.14
CA ALA A 43 9.83 -1.46 4.55
C ALA A 43 8.78 -2.56 4.44
N ALA A 44 7.51 -2.26 4.79
CA ALA A 44 6.41 -3.21 4.65
C ALA A 44 6.17 -3.59 3.18
N LEU A 45 6.27 -2.64 2.25
CA LEU A 45 6.10 -2.87 0.82
C LEU A 45 7.25 -3.69 0.19
N GLU A 46 8.43 -3.69 0.80
CA GLU A 46 9.57 -4.46 0.32
C GLU A 46 9.50 -5.95 0.68
N THR A 47 8.60 -6.35 1.59
CA THR A 47 8.47 -7.77 1.94
C THR A 47 7.81 -8.58 0.81
N ASP A 48 8.26 -9.83 0.64
CA ASP A 48 7.77 -10.69 -0.46
C ASP A 48 6.31 -11.15 -0.29
N ASN A 49 5.77 -11.08 0.93
CA ASN A 49 4.44 -11.61 1.27
C ASN A 49 3.41 -10.51 1.55
N VAL A 50 3.33 -9.54 0.65
CA VAL A 50 2.35 -8.46 0.73
C VAL A 50 1.19 -8.75 -0.21
N PHE A 51 0.05 -9.16 0.34
CA PHE A 51 -1.19 -9.40 -0.43
C PHE A 51 -1.85 -8.12 -1.00
N GLY A 52 -1.05 -7.09 -1.30
CA GLY A 52 -1.55 -5.78 -1.76
C GLY A 52 -2.43 -5.08 -0.72
N ARG A 53 -2.12 -5.25 0.57
CA ARG A 53 -2.87 -4.67 1.69
C ARG A 53 -2.07 -3.71 2.57
N VAL A 54 -0.77 -3.54 2.35
CA VAL A 54 0.04 -2.58 3.12
C VAL A 54 -0.49 -1.16 2.95
N LEU A 55 -0.82 -0.76 1.72
CA LEU A 55 -1.40 0.56 1.45
C LEU A 55 -2.78 0.76 2.10
N GLN A 56 -3.52 -0.33 2.38
CA GLN A 56 -4.80 -0.26 3.09
C GLN A 56 -4.62 0.21 4.54
N CYS A 57 -3.53 -0.23 5.17
CA CYS A 57 -3.20 0.04 6.56
C CYS A 57 -2.50 1.40 6.74
N ALA A 58 -1.88 1.94 5.69
CA ALA A 58 -1.20 3.23 5.73
C ALA A 58 -2.16 4.39 6.04
N SER A 59 -1.62 5.51 6.52
CA SER A 59 -2.40 6.75 6.71
C SER A 59 -2.93 7.30 5.38
N GLU A 60 -3.97 8.14 5.46
CA GLU A 60 -4.54 8.79 4.26
C GLU A 60 -3.50 9.67 3.54
N ASP A 61 -2.59 10.30 4.28
CA ASP A 61 -1.50 11.08 3.72
C ASP A 61 -0.59 10.22 2.85
N LEU A 62 -0.20 9.03 3.34
CA LEU A 62 0.64 8.10 2.57
C LEU A 62 -0.12 7.43 1.42
N LYS A 63 -1.44 7.25 1.53
CA LYS A 63 -2.29 6.81 0.40
C LYS A 63 -2.41 7.87 -0.70
N ASN A 64 -2.14 9.13 -0.37
CA ASN A 64 -2.06 10.25 -1.31
C ASN A 64 -0.62 10.60 -1.70
N ASP A 65 0.37 9.88 -1.16
CA ASP A 65 1.78 10.02 -1.53
C ASP A 65 2.05 9.24 -2.83
N LYS A 66 2.30 9.99 -3.90
CA LYS A 66 2.48 9.41 -5.24
C LYS A 66 3.64 8.42 -5.29
N GLU A 67 4.72 8.66 -4.56
CA GLU A 67 5.90 7.79 -4.60
C GLU A 67 5.63 6.45 -3.91
N ILE A 68 4.99 6.47 -2.75
CA ILE A 68 4.59 5.25 -2.02
C ILE A 68 3.58 4.46 -2.85
N VAL A 69 2.58 5.14 -3.44
CA VAL A 69 1.57 4.49 -4.27
C VAL A 69 2.21 3.87 -5.52
N LEU A 70 3.10 4.59 -6.20
CA LEU A 70 3.85 4.06 -7.35
C LEU A 70 4.62 2.81 -6.95
N HIS A 71 5.34 2.85 -5.84
CA HIS A 71 6.06 1.69 -5.33
C HIS A 71 5.10 0.52 -5.05
N ALA A 72 3.99 0.75 -4.36
CA ALA A 72 3.01 -0.29 -4.06
C ALA A 72 2.39 -0.93 -5.31
N VAL A 73 2.08 -0.15 -6.36
CA VAL A 73 1.52 -0.70 -7.59
C VAL A 73 2.54 -1.47 -8.43
N THR A 74 3.84 -1.20 -8.28
CA THR A 74 4.90 -2.04 -8.88
C THR A 74 5.02 -3.41 -8.22
N LYS A 75 4.65 -3.54 -6.95
CA LYS A 75 4.56 -4.83 -6.26
C LYS A 75 3.28 -5.57 -6.65
N SER A 76 2.13 -4.88 -6.64
CA SER A 76 0.86 -5.42 -7.11
C SER A 76 -0.08 -4.31 -7.57
N GLY A 77 -0.54 -4.37 -8.83
CA GLY A 77 -1.46 -3.39 -9.39
C GLY A 77 -2.79 -3.28 -8.62
N PHE A 78 -3.17 -4.30 -7.85
CA PHE A 78 -4.34 -4.25 -6.96
C PHE A 78 -4.22 -3.21 -5.83
N ASN A 79 -3.00 -2.80 -5.45
CA ASN A 79 -2.81 -1.75 -4.43
C ASN A 79 -3.43 -0.42 -4.84
N LEU A 80 -3.65 -0.19 -6.16
CA LEU A 80 -4.28 1.02 -6.66
C LEU A 80 -5.64 1.28 -6.02
N ARG A 81 -6.41 0.25 -5.67
CA ARG A 81 -7.74 0.41 -5.05
C ARG A 81 -7.71 1.13 -3.70
N HIS A 82 -6.57 1.08 -3.02
CA HIS A 82 -6.37 1.66 -1.70
C HIS A 82 -5.73 3.05 -1.75
N ALA A 83 -5.29 3.50 -2.94
CA ALA A 83 -4.77 4.84 -3.12
C ALA A 83 -5.90 5.89 -3.03
N SER A 84 -5.52 7.14 -2.79
CA SER A 84 -6.45 8.27 -2.80
C SER A 84 -7.23 8.34 -4.11
N ALA A 85 -8.43 8.95 -4.09
CA ALA A 85 -9.22 9.14 -5.30
C ALA A 85 -8.44 9.89 -6.39
N THR A 86 -7.60 10.85 -5.98
CA THR A 86 -6.69 11.61 -6.85
C THR A 86 -5.72 10.68 -7.57
N LEU A 87 -4.98 9.83 -6.84
CA LEU A 87 -3.98 8.95 -7.43
C LEU A 87 -4.57 7.75 -8.18
N ARG A 88 -5.82 7.36 -7.89
CA ARG A 88 -6.57 6.39 -8.70
C ARG A 88 -6.94 6.94 -10.09
N GLY A 89 -6.95 8.26 -10.25
CA GLY A 89 -7.10 8.95 -11.54
C GLY A 89 -5.79 9.38 -12.18
N ASP A 90 -4.64 9.22 -11.50
CA ASP A 90 -3.35 9.64 -12.04
C ASP A 90 -2.89 8.67 -13.15
N CYS A 91 -2.71 9.22 -14.36
CA CYS A 91 -2.36 8.44 -15.54
C CYS A 91 -1.07 7.63 -15.38
N GLU A 92 -0.07 8.17 -14.68
CA GLU A 92 1.22 7.51 -14.48
C GLU A 92 1.07 6.32 -13.52
N VAL A 93 0.39 6.54 -12.40
CA VAL A 93 0.10 5.49 -11.41
C VAL A 93 -0.70 4.36 -12.04
N VAL A 94 -1.77 4.69 -12.76
CA VAL A 94 -2.65 3.73 -13.42
C VAL A 94 -1.88 2.93 -14.48
N ARG A 95 -1.07 3.60 -15.31
CA ARG A 95 -0.27 2.92 -16.33
C ARG A 95 0.77 2.00 -15.72
N THR A 96 1.36 2.39 -14.59
CA THR A 96 2.32 1.55 -13.85
C THR A 96 1.63 0.31 -13.28
N ALA A 97 0.46 0.47 -12.67
CA ALA A 97 -0.35 -0.65 -12.17
C ALA A 97 -0.74 -1.64 -13.29
N LEU A 98 -1.10 -1.14 -14.48
CA LEU A 98 -1.49 -1.97 -15.63
C LEU A 98 -0.31 -2.70 -16.30
N LYS A 99 0.90 -2.12 -16.25
CA LYS A 99 2.12 -2.75 -16.81
C LYS A 99 2.59 -3.94 -15.98
N ASN A 100 2.20 -4.00 -14.71
CA ASN A 100 2.64 -5.06 -13.83
C ASN A 100 1.96 -6.39 -14.19
N LYS A 101 2.74 -7.28 -14.82
CA LYS A 101 2.28 -8.57 -15.36
C LYS A 101 2.01 -9.62 -14.28
N HIS A 102 2.38 -9.37 -13.02
CA HIS A 102 2.47 -10.45 -12.04
C HIS A 102 1.13 -11.06 -11.63
N TYR A 103 0.03 -10.32 -11.52
CA TYR A 103 -1.29 -10.90 -11.26
C TYR A 103 -2.38 -9.88 -11.57
N THR A 104 -2.81 -9.71 -12.82
CA THR A 104 -4.10 -9.03 -13.02
C THR A 104 -4.75 -9.27 -14.37
N LYS A 105 -6.03 -9.70 -14.32
CA LYS A 105 -7.00 -9.32 -15.35
C LYS A 105 -7.10 -7.80 -15.30
N ALA A 106 -6.64 -7.10 -16.35
CA ALA A 106 -6.69 -5.63 -16.44
C ALA A 106 -8.07 -5.05 -16.07
N SER A 107 -9.14 -5.81 -16.32
CA SER A 107 -10.51 -5.46 -15.93
C SER A 107 -10.69 -5.16 -14.43
N ALA A 108 -9.96 -5.84 -13.54
CA ALA A 108 -10.07 -5.62 -12.10
C ALA A 108 -9.35 -4.36 -11.62
N ILE A 109 -8.32 -3.88 -12.32
CA ILE A 109 -7.68 -2.59 -12.00
C ILE A 109 -8.58 -1.45 -12.50
N ILE A 110 -9.10 -1.58 -13.72
CA ILE A 110 -9.98 -0.60 -14.37
C ILE A 110 -11.26 -0.35 -13.55
N SER A 111 -11.79 -1.34 -12.85
CA SER A 111 -12.94 -1.14 -11.94
C SER A 111 -12.66 -0.25 -10.74
N HIS A 112 -11.40 0.11 -10.49
CA HIS A 112 -10.98 0.98 -9.39
C HIS A 112 -10.38 2.32 -9.84
N THR A 113 -10.14 2.52 -11.14
CA THR A 113 -9.70 3.82 -11.71
C THR A 113 -10.85 4.81 -11.78
N SER A 114 -10.55 6.11 -11.92
CA SER A 114 -11.57 7.15 -12.16
C SER A 114 -12.40 6.85 -13.42
N GLN A 115 -13.64 7.35 -13.46
CA GLN A 115 -14.55 7.17 -14.61
C GLN A 115 -13.97 7.76 -15.91
N GLU A 116 -13.19 8.84 -15.81
CA GLU A 116 -12.57 9.51 -16.95
C GLU A 116 -11.59 8.60 -17.72
N LEU A 117 -10.78 7.83 -17.01
CA LEU A 117 -9.86 6.85 -17.60
C LEU A 117 -10.57 5.58 -18.13
N ARG A 118 -11.85 5.36 -17.78
CA ARG A 118 -12.65 4.26 -18.33
C ARG A 118 -13.29 4.59 -19.67
N ALA A 119 -13.43 5.88 -19.96
CA ALA A 119 -14.10 6.38 -21.17
C ALA A 119 -13.17 6.45 -22.39
N ASP A 120 -11.85 6.43 -22.20
CA ASP A 120 -10.83 6.53 -23.25
C ASP A 120 -10.48 5.15 -23.85
N ARG A 121 -11.50 4.32 -24.08
CA ARG A 121 -11.39 2.95 -24.61
C ARG A 121 -12.10 2.78 -25.94
#